data_AF-A0A2K2RR53-F1
#
_entry.id   AF-A0A2K2RR53-F1
#
_cell.length_a   1.000
_cell.length_b   1.000
_cell.length_c   1.000
_cell.angle_alpha   90.00
_cell.angle_beta   90.00
_cell.angle_gamma   90.00
#
_symmetry.space_group_name_H-M   'P 1'
#
loop_
_entity.id
_entity.type
_entity.pdbx_description
1 polymer ?
#
loop_
_entity_poly.entity_id
_entity_poly.type
_entity_poly.pdbx_seq_one_letter_code
_entity_poly.pdbx_strand_id
1 'polypeptide(L)' 'MTYVNPDPDPERTTGLEAGGGVPPGETPPAESSMPEAGPYETHNPTKGWAKGPLTAILVVSAFIAAFFLVYAIILLI' A
#
# COMPACT_ATOMS: atom_id res chain seq x y z
N MET A 1 -19.24 0.47 -15.35
CA MET A 1 -17.80 0.22 -15.17
C MET A 1 -17.24 -0.18 -16.52
N THR A 2 -16.28 0.58 -17.05
CA THR A 2 -15.56 0.21 -18.27
C THR A 2 -14.46 -0.76 -17.88
N TYR A 3 -14.45 -1.95 -18.46
CA TYR A 3 -13.40 -2.94 -18.24
C TYR A 3 -12.10 -2.46 -18.90
N VAL A 4 -11.00 -2.46 -18.14
CA VAL A 4 -9.66 -2.22 -18.68
C VAL A 4 -8.99 -3.57 -18.83
N ASN A 5 -8.69 -3.96 -20.07
CA ASN A 5 -7.89 -5.14 -20.33
C ASN A 5 -6.44 -4.82 -19.93
N PRO A 6 -5.83 -5.55 -18.97
CA PRO A 6 -4.44 -5.33 -18.65
C PRO A 6 -3.52 -5.86 -19.76
N ASP A 7 -3.95 -6.83 -20.56
CA ASP A 7 -3.11 -7.52 -21.54
C ASP A 7 -2.58 -6.56 -22.61
N PRO A 8 -1.32 -6.75 -23.05
CA PRO A 8 -0.76 -5.97 -24.14
C PRO A 8 -1.59 -6.13 -25.42
N ASP A 9 -1.92 -5.01 -26.04
CA ASP A 9 -2.70 -4.99 -27.28
C ASP A 9 -1.85 -5.53 -28.46
N PRO A 10 -2.27 -6.61 -29.14
CA PRO A 10 -1.56 -7.16 -30.29
C PRO A 10 -1.39 -6.16 -31.45
N GLU A 11 -2.30 -5.20 -31.61
CA GLU A 11 -2.17 -4.17 -32.65
C GLU A 11 -1.06 -3.14 -32.32
N ARG A 12 -0.62 -3.10 -31.07
CA ARG A 12 0.37 -2.15 -30.57
C ARG A 12 1.64 -2.80 -30.01
N THR A 13 1.73 -4.12 -30.06
CA THR A 13 2.83 -4.90 -29.49
C THR A 13 3.49 -5.73 -30.59
N THR A 14 4.67 -5.32 -31.02
CA THR A 14 5.44 -6.03 -32.06
C THR A 14 5.71 -7.46 -31.65
N GLY A 15 5.49 -8.41 -32.57
CA GLY A 15 5.74 -9.84 -32.33
C GLY A 15 4.64 -10.55 -31.56
N LEU A 16 3.66 -9.84 -30.98
CA LEU A 16 2.53 -10.43 -30.27
C LEU A 16 1.46 -10.90 -31.26
N GLU A 17 1.23 -12.20 -31.31
CA GLU A 17 0.12 -12.78 -32.07
C GLU A 17 -1.20 -12.58 -31.33
N ALA A 18 -2.33 -12.60 -32.07
CA ALA A 18 -3.66 -12.47 -31.47
C ALA A 18 -4.00 -13.56 -30.44
N GLY A 19 -3.28 -14.70 -30.46
CA GLY A 19 -3.37 -15.77 -29.46
C GLY A 19 -2.54 -15.52 -28.19
N GLY A 20 -1.85 -14.40 -28.06
CA GLY A 20 -0.99 -14.05 -26.92
C GLY A 20 0.43 -14.62 -26.98
N GLY A 21 0.80 -15.27 -28.09
CA GLY A 21 2.14 -15.84 -28.30
C GLY A 21 3.11 -14.86 -28.96
N VAL A 22 4.40 -15.19 -28.90
CA VAL A 22 5.46 -14.54 -29.68
C VAL A 22 6.31 -15.60 -30.41
N PRO A 23 6.98 -15.25 -31.52
CA PRO A 23 7.89 -16.15 -32.22
C PRO A 23 9.00 -16.71 -31.32
N PRO A 24 9.49 -17.93 -31.58
CA PRO A 24 10.61 -18.50 -30.84
C PRO A 24 11.87 -17.62 -30.92
N GLY A 25 12.48 -17.35 -29.76
CA GLY A 25 13.69 -16.53 -29.65
C GLY A 25 13.44 -15.04 -29.43
N GLU A 26 12.18 -14.58 -29.54
CA GLU A 26 11.79 -13.26 -29.06
C GLU A 26 11.49 -13.27 -27.56
N THR A 27 11.62 -12.12 -26.90
CA THR A 27 11.25 -11.99 -25.48
C THR A 27 9.74 -11.71 -25.42
N PRO A 28 8.94 -12.53 -24.72
CA PRO A 28 7.52 -12.25 -24.53
C PRO A 28 7.28 -10.86 -23.93
N PRO A 29 6.15 -10.20 -24.25
CA PRO A 29 5.81 -8.94 -23.60
C PRO A 29 5.68 -9.14 -22.09
N ALA A 30 5.97 -8.08 -21.33
CA ALA A 30 5.80 -8.10 -19.89
C ALA A 30 4.35 -8.44 -19.54
N GLU A 31 4.16 -9.43 -18.67
CA GLU A 31 2.84 -9.73 -18.13
C GLU A 31 2.32 -8.49 -17.39
N SER A 32 1.12 -8.08 -17.74
CA SER A 32 0.43 -7.04 -17.04
C SER A 32 -0.19 -7.61 -15.76
N SER A 33 -0.03 -6.90 -14.65
CA SER A 33 -0.69 -7.27 -13.40
C SER A 33 -2.17 -6.90 -13.43
N MET A 34 -2.90 -7.34 -12.41
CA MET A 34 -4.28 -6.97 -12.16
C MET A 34 -4.46 -5.44 -12.25
N PRO A 35 -5.24 -4.91 -13.22
CA PRO A 35 -5.58 -3.50 -13.25
C PRO A 35 -6.40 -3.21 -12.00
N GLU A 36 -6.24 -2.00 -11.43
CA GLU A 36 -6.96 -1.60 -10.21
C GLU A 36 -6.59 -2.38 -8.93
N ALA A 37 -5.50 -3.15 -8.91
CA ALA A 37 -5.00 -3.81 -7.69
C ALA A 37 -4.38 -2.86 -6.64
N GLY A 38 -4.31 -1.56 -6.94
CA GLY A 38 -3.95 -0.54 -5.96
C GLY A 38 -5.06 -0.36 -4.91
N PRO A 39 -4.74 0.18 -3.72
CA PRO A 39 -5.76 0.53 -2.75
C PRO A 39 -6.79 1.48 -3.39
N TYR A 40 -8.07 1.15 -3.26
CA TYR A 40 -9.13 2.05 -3.70
C TYR A 40 -9.11 3.29 -2.80
N GLU A 41 -8.54 4.38 -3.30
CA GLU A 41 -8.22 5.61 -2.55
C GLU A 41 -9.46 6.47 -2.23
N THR A 42 -10.64 5.87 -2.10
CA THR A 42 -11.88 6.59 -1.73
C THR A 42 -12.03 6.85 -0.24
N HIS A 43 -11.34 6.08 0.61
CA HIS A 43 -11.49 6.15 2.06
C HIS A 43 -10.23 6.64 2.78
N ASN A 44 -9.33 7.32 2.06
CA ASN A 44 -8.15 7.87 2.71
C ASN A 44 -8.57 9.06 3.59
N PRO A 45 -8.25 9.05 4.90
CA PRO A 45 -8.62 10.16 5.75
C PRO A 45 -7.94 11.45 5.28
N THR A 46 -8.60 12.59 5.50
CA THR A 46 -8.10 13.90 5.06
C THR A 46 -6.68 14.15 5.55
N LYS A 47 -5.87 14.85 4.75
CA LYS A 47 -4.50 15.22 5.11
C LYS A 47 -4.45 15.80 6.53
N GLY A 48 -3.63 15.20 7.39
CA GLY A 48 -3.45 15.64 8.79
C GLY A 48 -4.29 14.89 9.82
N TRP A 49 -5.17 13.98 9.42
CA TRP A 49 -5.97 13.16 10.35
C TRP A 49 -5.13 12.36 11.35
N ALA A 50 -3.94 11.91 10.94
CA ALA A 50 -3.00 11.16 11.79
C ALA A 50 -2.59 11.92 13.08
N LYS A 51 -2.71 13.25 13.12
CA LYS A 51 -2.34 14.05 14.30
C LYS A 51 -3.18 13.68 15.52
N GLY A 52 -4.50 13.49 15.36
CA GLY A 52 -5.40 13.20 16.48
C GLY A 52 -5.04 11.90 17.20
N PRO A 53 -5.04 10.74 16.51
CA PRO A 53 -4.63 9.47 17.09
C PRO A 53 -3.20 9.49 17.65
N LEU A 54 -2.27 10.13 16.94
CA LEU A 54 -0.88 10.23 17.40
C LEU A 54 -0.77 10.99 18.73
N THR A 55 -1.44 12.14 18.86
CA THR A 55 -1.47 12.90 20.11
C THR A 55 -2.06 12.06 21.24
N ALA A 56 -3.17 11.35 21.00
CA ALA A 56 -3.79 10.50 22.01
C ALA A 56 -2.85 9.38 22.50
N ILE A 57 -2.16 8.71 21.57
CA ILE A 57 -1.16 7.67 21.89
C ILE A 57 -0.03 8.25 22.73
N LEU A 58 0.52 9.40 22.35
CA LEU A 58 1.61 10.05 23.08
C LEU A 58 1.20 10.44 24.50
N VAL A 59 -0.01 10.97 24.67
CA VAL A 59 -0.53 11.34 25.99
C VAL A 59 -0.65 10.11 26.89
N VAL A 60 -1.28 9.03 26.40
CA VAL A 60 -1.45 7.78 27.16
C VAL A 60 -0.08 7.18 27.50
N SER A 61 0.83 7.14 26.54
CA SER A 61 2.20 6.64 26.75
C SER A 61 2.95 7.44 27.82
N ALA A 62 2.85 8.77 27.81
CA ALA A 62 3.46 9.64 28.81
C ALA A 62 2.88 9.40 30.22
N PHE A 63 1.56 9.21 30.35
CA PHE A 63 0.94 8.85 31.63
C PHE A 63 1.44 7.52 32.17
N ILE A 64 1.52 6.50 31.31
CA ILE A 64 2.04 5.17 31.69
C ILE A 64 3.51 5.29 32.12
N ALA A 65 4.34 6.00 31.36
CA ALA A 65 5.75 6.22 31.69
C ALA A 65 5.91 6.96 33.02
N ALA A 66 5.12 8.01 33.27
CA ALA A 66 5.13 8.74 34.53
C ALA A 66 4.70 7.88 35.71
N PHE A 67 3.69 7.01 35.54
CA PHE A 67 3.27 6.05 36.56
C PHE A 67 4.42 5.12 36.95
N PHE A 68 5.08 4.50 35.96
CA PHE A 68 6.22 3.61 36.24
C PHE A 68 7.41 4.34 36.83
N LEU A 69 7.67 5.59 36.41
CA LEU A 69 8.74 6.41 36.99
C LEU A 69 8.48 6.68 38.48
N VAL A 70 7.27 7.12 38.83
CA VAL A 70 6.89 7.34 40.24
C VAL A 70 6.97 6.03 41.03
N TYR A 71 6.45 4.94 40.49
CA TYR A 71 6.51 3.62 41.12
C TYR A 71 7.96 3.17 41.38
N ALA A 72 8.86 3.36 40.41
CA ALA A 72 10.28 3.03 40.55
C ALA A 72 10.96 3.89 41.63
N ILE A 73 10.63 5.19 41.72
CA ILE A 73 11.13 6.07 42.79
C ILE A 73 10.66 5.58 44.16
N ILE A 74 9.38 5.17 44.29
CA ILE A 74 8.85 4.64 45.55
C ILE A 74 9.57 3.35 45.95
N LEU A 75 9.89 2.47 45.00
CA LEU A 75 10.64 1.22 45.29
C LEU A 75 12.11 1.44 45.63
N LEU A 76 12.70 2.55 45.18
CA LEU A 76 14.11 2.88 45.38
C LEU A 76 14.39 3.44 46.78
N ILE A 77 13.39 4.06 47.40
CA ILE A 77 13.45 4.62 48.77
C ILE A 77 13.14 3.52 49.79
#